data_AF-A0A7X6CS01-F1
#
_entry.id   AF-A0A7X6CS01-F1
#
_cell.length_a   1.000
_cell.length_b   1.000
_cell.length_c   1.000
_cell.angle_alpha   90.00
_cell.angle_beta   90.00
_cell.angle_gamma   90.00
#
_symmetry.space_group_name_H-M   'P 1'
#
loop_
_entity.id
_entity.type
_entity.pdbx_description
1 polymer ?
#
loop_
_entity_poly.entity_id
_entity_poly.type
_entity_poly.pdbx_seq_one_letter_code
_entity_poly.pdbx_strand_id
1 'polypeptide(L)'
;LPEINLGLGREVGTYQGITREWLYWYDESGQKLLTPEERIQRSERLRLETEQRVLTEQQLRLAAEQKAQILAQKLRELNIDPDTLT
;
A
#
# COMPACT_ATOMS: atom_id res chain seq x y z
N LEU A 1 29.13 0.01 30.00
CA LEU A 1 27.97 0.59 29.31
C LEU A 1 27.61 -0.35 28.16
N PRO A 2 26.32 -0.69 27.93
CA PRO A 2 25.94 -1.44 26.75
C PRO A 2 26.19 -0.62 25.48
N GLU A 3 26.76 -1.25 24.46
CA GLU A 3 26.91 -0.65 23.14
C GLU A 3 25.52 -0.44 22.55
N ILE A 4 25.17 0.79 22.22
CA ILE A 4 23.83 1.15 21.72
C ILE A 4 23.60 0.70 20.27
N ASN A 5 24.57 0.05 19.63
CA ASN A 5 24.54 -0.44 18.24
C ASN A 5 23.92 0.57 17.25
N LEU A 6 24.25 1.86 17.42
CA LEU A 6 23.80 2.92 16.52
C LEU A 6 24.94 3.39 15.63
N GLY A 7 24.70 3.39 14.32
CA GLY A 7 25.56 4.02 13.33
C GLY A 7 25.20 5.49 13.12
N LEU A 8 26.18 6.29 12.73
CA LEU A 8 25.96 7.67 12.25
C LEU A 8 26.29 7.73 10.77
N GLY A 9 25.34 8.21 9.96
CA GLY A 9 25.55 8.44 8.54
C GLY A 9 25.23 9.88 8.16
N ARG A 10 25.91 10.38 7.13
CA ARG A 10 25.74 11.73 6.59
C ARG A 10 24.98 11.67 5.28
N GLU A 11 23.90 12.43 5.17
CA GLU A 11 23.09 12.51 3.95
C GLU A 11 22.57 13.94 3.75
N VAL A 12 22.49 14.39 2.50
CA VAL A 12 21.87 15.67 2.17
C VAL A 12 20.36 15.51 2.24
N GLY A 13 19.71 16.32 3.07
CA GLY A 13 18.26 16.30 3.21
C GLY A 13 17.70 17.65 3.63
N THR A 14 16.37 17.77 3.59
CA THR A 14 15.64 18.94 4.06
C THR A 14 14.95 18.58 5.36
N TYR A 15 15.43 19.14 6.47
CA TYR A 15 14.80 18.98 7.79
C TYR A 15 14.44 20.35 8.34
N GLN A 16 13.20 20.50 8.82
CA GLN A 16 12.62 21.80 9.23
C GLN A 16 12.78 22.91 8.18
N GLY A 17 12.69 22.57 6.89
CA GLY A 17 12.81 23.54 5.79
C GLY A 17 14.24 23.95 5.43
N ILE A 18 15.27 23.39 6.08
CA ILE A 18 16.68 23.68 5.77
C ILE A 18 17.30 22.50 5.02
N THR A 19 17.70 22.75 3.78
CA THR A 19 18.43 21.78 2.95
C THR A 19 19.92 21.88 3.23
N ARG A 20 20.49 20.83 3.85
CA ARG A 20 21.93 20.73 4.15
C ARG A 20 22.34 19.28 4.34
N GLU A 21 23.63 19.05 4.57
CA GLU A 21 24.10 17.76 5.09
C GLU A 21 23.62 17.59 6.53
N TRP A 22 22.83 16.55 6.75
CA TRP A 22 22.35 16.16 8.08
C TRP A 22 22.99 14.84 8.50
N LEU A 23 23.16 14.69 9.81
CA LEU A 23 23.54 13.42 10.42
C LEU A 23 22.27 12.67 10.81
N TYR A 24 22.17 11.44 10.36
CA TYR A 24 21.09 10.53 10.71
C TYR A 24 21.62 9.37 11.53
N TRP A 25 20.78 8.90 12.44
CA TRP A 25 21.03 7.67 13.18
C TRP A 25 20.62 6.48 12.32
N TYR A 26 21.45 5.45 12.36
CA TYR A 26 21.22 4.17 11.71
C TYR A 26 21.15 3.09 12.79
N ASP A 27 20.25 2.14 12.63
CA ASP A 27 20.20 0.96 13.49
C ASP A 27 21.35 -0.01 13.20
N GLU A 28 21.40 -1.10 13.97
CA GLU A 28 22.40 -2.16 13.83
C GLU A 28 22.39 -2.86 12.46
N SER A 29 21.28 -2.74 11.71
CA SER A 29 21.13 -3.27 10.36
C SER A 29 21.54 -2.25 9.29
N GLY A 30 22.03 -1.08 9.69
CA GLY A 30 22.39 0.00 8.77
C GLY A 30 21.17 0.66 8.12
N GLN A 31 20.00 0.61 8.76
CA GLN A 31 18.80 1.28 8.29
C GLN A 31 18.63 2.63 9.00
N LYS A 32 18.44 3.68 8.19
CA LYS A 32 18.19 5.05 8.65
C LYS A 32 16.94 5.09 9.52
N LEU A 33 17.08 5.60 10.74
CA LEU A 33 15.95 5.94 11.58
C LEU A 33 15.27 7.19 11.02
N LEU A 34 14.06 6.98 10.52
CA LEU A 34 13.24 8.03 9.94
C LEU A 34 12.88 9.10 10.98
N THR A 35 12.83 10.36 10.56
CA THR A 35 12.30 11.43 11.41
C THR A 35 10.81 11.19 11.70
N PRO A 36 10.26 11.75 12.79
CA PRO A 36 8.83 11.63 13.08
C PRO A 36 7.95 12.05 11.90
N GLU A 37 8.31 13.11 11.17
CA GLU A 37 7.60 13.58 10.00
C GLU A 37 7.63 12.56 8.86
N GLU A 38 8.80 11.98 8.56
CA GLU A 38 8.95 10.94 7.54
C GLU A 38 8.14 9.68 7.89
N ARG A 39 8.07 9.31 9.18
CA ARG A 39 7.25 8.19 9.66
C ARG A 39 5.76 8.44 9.45
N ILE A 40 5.27 9.64 9.77
CA ILE A 40 3.87 10.02 9.56
C ILE A 40 3.54 10.01 8.07
N GLN A 41 4.38 10.63 7.23
CA GLN A 41 4.18 10.63 5.78
C GLN A 41 4.12 9.21 5.19
N ARG A 42 5.02 8.32 5.63
CA ARG A 42 5.02 6.92 5.21
C ARG A 42 3.73 6.22 5.63
N SER A 43 3.29 6.43 6.88
CA SER A 43 2.05 5.86 7.40
C SER A 43 0.82 6.33 6.62
N GLU A 44 0.70 7.62 6.35
CA GLU A 44 -0.41 8.18 5.57
C GLU A 44 -0.41 7.63 4.13
N ARG A 45 0.77 7.53 3.50
CA ARG A 45 0.89 6.93 2.16
C ARG A 45 0.47 5.46 2.14
N LEU A 46 0.89 4.68 3.14
CA LEU A 46 0.47 3.28 3.31
C LEU A 46 -1.05 3.18 3.49
N ARG A 47 -1.65 4.08 4.27
CA ARG A 47 -3.10 4.10 4.50
C ARG A 47 -3.86 4.37 3.20
N LEU A 48 -3.44 5.40 2.45
CA LEU A 48 -4.04 5.74 1.15
C LEU A 48 -3.90 4.60 0.13
N GLU A 49 -2.74 3.96 0.06
CA GLU A 49 -2.53 2.85 -0.86
C GLU A 49 -3.40 1.64 -0.50
N THR A 50 -3.54 1.35 0.79
CA THR A 50 -4.39 0.26 1.27
C THR A 50 -5.86 0.53 0.96
N GLU A 51 -6.34 1.75 1.23
CA GLU A 51 -7.71 2.15 0.94
C GLU A 51 -8.01 2.07 -0.57
N GLN A 52 -7.07 2.54 -1.40
CA GLN A 52 -7.19 2.44 -2.85
C GLN A 52 -7.27 0.99 -3.33
N ARG A 53 -6.44 0.09 -2.79
CA ARG A 53 -6.47 -1.34 -3.13
C ARG A 53 -7.82 -1.97 -2.77
N VAL A 54 -8.36 -1.67 -1.59
CA VAL A 54 -9.66 -2.18 -1.14
C VAL A 54 -10.78 -1.69 -2.06
N LEU A 55 -10.79 -0.41 -2.41
CA LEU A 55 -11.78 0.16 -3.34
C LEU A 55 -11.70 -0.50 -4.72
N THR A 56 -10.50 -0.66 -5.26
CA THR A 56 -10.29 -1.31 -6.56
C THR A 56 -10.73 -2.76 -6.53
N GLU A 57 -10.43 -3.52 -5.48
CA GLU A 57 -10.89 -4.91 -5.35
C GLU A 57 -12.42 -5.00 -5.29
N GLN A 58 -13.07 -4.11 -4.52
CA GLN A 58 -14.53 -4.06 -4.46
C GLN A 58 -15.16 -3.75 -5.83
N GLN A 59 -14.61 -2.78 -6.58
CA GLN A 59 -15.08 -2.46 -7.92
C GLN A 59 -14.95 -3.66 -8.88
N LEU A 60 -13.82 -4.37 -8.81
CA LEU A 60 -13.59 -5.56 -9.64
C LEU A 60 -14.56 -6.69 -9.31
N ARG A 61 -14.85 -6.93 -8.02
CA ARG A 61 -15.85 -7.92 -7.60
C ARG A 61 -17.24 -7.57 -8.11
N LEU A 62 -17.68 -6.33 -7.90
CA LEU A 62 -19.00 -5.87 -8.39
C LEU A 62 -19.12 -6.00 -9.90
N ALA A 63 -18.07 -5.63 -10.65
CA ALA A 63 -18.06 -5.77 -12.11
C ALA A 63 -18.09 -7.24 -12.55
N ALA A 64 -17.42 -8.14 -11.84
CA ALA A 64 -17.47 -9.58 -12.11
C ALA A 64 -18.86 -10.16 -11.82
N GLU A 65 -19.49 -9.77 -10.72
CA GLU A 65 -20.85 -10.18 -10.35
C GLU A 65 -21.87 -9.70 -11.39
N GLN A 66 -21.81 -8.44 -11.81
CA GLN A 66 -22.69 -7.91 -12.85
C GLN A 66 -22.51 -8.66 -14.18
N LYS A 67 -21.27 -8.94 -14.58
CA LYS A 67 -21.02 -9.72 -15.80
C LYS A 67 -21.55 -11.14 -15.70
N ALA A 68 -21.38 -11.80 -14.55
CA ALA A 68 -21.92 -13.13 -14.30
C ALA A 68 -23.45 -13.15 -14.36
N GLN A 69 -24.11 -12.15 -13.78
CA GLN A 69 -25.57 -12.00 -13.85
C GLN A 69 -26.06 -11.81 -15.29
N ILE A 70 -25.42 -10.93 -16.06
CA ILE A 70 -25.77 -10.71 -17.48
C ILE A 70 -25.57 -11.99 -18.29
N LEU A 71 -24.47 -12.71 -18.06
CA LEU A 71 -24.21 -13.97 -18.75
C LEU A 71 -25.25 -15.03 -18.39
N ALA A 72 -25.59 -15.18 -17.11
CA ALA A 72 -26.62 -16.11 -16.64
C ALA A 72 -27.99 -15.78 -17.24
N GLN A 73 -28.35 -14.49 -17.34
CA GLN A 73 -29.59 -14.06 -17.98
C GLN A 73 -29.60 -14.43 -19.48
N LYS A 74 -28.51 -14.16 -20.21
CA LYS A 74 -28.40 -14.52 -21.63
C LYS A 74 -28.46 -16.03 -21.87
N LEU A 75 -27.87 -16.83 -20.98
CA LEU A 75 -27.95 -18.30 -21.07
C LEU A 75 -29.40 -18.78 -20.90
N ARG A 76 -30.14 -18.22 -19.93
CA ARG A 76 -31.56 -18.50 -19.74
C ARG A 76 -32.41 -18.11 -20.96
N GLU A 77 -32.13 -16.98 -21.60
CA GLU A 77 -32.78 -16.57 -22.86
C GLU A 77 -32.54 -17.56 -24.00
N LEU A 78 -31.42 -18.28 -23.99
CA LEU A 78 -31.08 -19.32 -24.95
C LEU A 78 -31.64 -20.71 -24.58
N ASN A 79 -32.50 -20.81 -23.56
CA ASN A 79 -33.00 -22.07 -22.97
C ASN A 79 -31.86 -22.99 -22.44
N ILE A 80 -30.72 -22.41 -22.05
CA ILE A 80 -29.61 -23.13 -21.42
C ILE A 80 -29.63 -22.76 -19.93
N ASP A 81 -29.89 -23.73 -19.05
CA ASP A 81 -29.89 -23.48 -17.61
C ASP A 81 -28.46 -23.23 -17.10
N PRO A 82 -28.11 -22.02 -16.65
CA PRO A 82 -26.76 -21.69 -16.20
C PRO A 82 -26.34 -22.48 -14.95
N ASP A 83 -27.31 -22.96 -14.17
CA ASP A 83 -27.10 -23.80 -12.97
C ASP A 83 -26.66 -25.24 -13.31
N THR A 84 -26.76 -25.66 -14.59
CA THR A 84 -26.28 -26.97 -15.05
C THR A 84 -24.80 -26.98 -15.47
N LEU A 85 -24.16 -25.80 -15.53
CA LEU A 85 -22.73 -25.64 -15.90
C LEU A 85 -21.79 -25.59 -14.68
N THR A 86 -22.30 -25.86 -13.48
CA THR A 86 -21.51 -26.02 -12.24
C THR A 86 -21.02 -27.46 -12.11
#